data_AF-A0A2K2FL95-F1
#
_entry.id   AF-A0A2K2FL95-F1
#
_cell.length_a   1.000
_cell.length_b   1.000
_cell.length_c   1.000
_cell.angle_alpha   90.00
_cell.angle_beta   90.00
_cell.angle_gamma   90.00
#
_symmetry.space_group_name_H-M   'P 1'
#
loop_
_entity.id
_entity.type
_entity.pdbx_description
1 polymer ?
#
loop_
_entity_poly.entity_id
_entity_poly.type
_entity_poly.pdbx_seq_one_letter_code
_entity_poly.pdbx_strand_id
1 'polypeptide(L)'
;MTIIGFFAGSLMFSYFIPKWFLGIDIRENTEDGNPGSTNAIKSAGVHIGLLCMFLDILKAFIPIYISINYLNISGLYLVPVIAAPSAGHAFSPFMGFKGGKAVSTLYGSLLGILGISRAVFFIAALMVLFKTLIVIKPDSAMVTVSLISANAAVLYYEPLYEVKIAVTLICLIVSYKILKNPNKGDIVVSIWNLHIIFDEGKVKVRHI
;
A
#
# COMPACT_ATOMS: atom_id res chain seq x y z
N MET A 1 -4.30 20.01 7.95
CA MET A 1 -3.79 18.61 8.06
C MET A 1 -3.38 18.00 6.73
N THR A 2 -4.05 18.29 5.60
CA THR A 2 -3.64 17.80 4.26
C THR A 2 -2.15 18.01 3.94
N ILE A 3 -1.65 19.24 4.07
CA ILE A 3 -0.23 19.57 3.77
C ILE A 3 0.71 18.78 4.68
N ILE A 4 0.42 18.75 5.98
CA ILE A 4 1.20 18.00 6.98
C ILE A 4 1.21 16.50 6.64
N GLY A 5 0.04 15.93 6.33
CA GLY A 5 -0.10 14.54 5.93
C GLY A 5 0.69 14.21 4.67
N PHE A 6 0.69 15.10 3.68
CA PHE A 6 1.48 14.94 2.46
C PHE A 6 2.99 14.87 2.78
N PHE A 7 3.52 15.85 3.51
CA PHE A 7 4.95 15.87 3.84
C PHE A 7 5.35 14.72 4.77
N ALA A 8 4.50 14.36 5.74
CA ALA A 8 4.70 13.18 6.58
C ALA A 8 4.75 11.90 5.71
N GLY A 9 3.82 11.76 4.78
CA GLY A 9 3.79 10.68 3.80
C GLY A 9 5.06 10.60 2.94
N SER A 10 5.61 11.76 2.57
CA SER A 10 6.82 11.87 1.77
C SER A 10 8.09 11.40 2.46
N LEU A 11 8.12 11.29 3.79
CA LEU A 11 9.27 10.74 4.52
C LEU A 11 9.38 9.23 4.27
N MET A 12 10.32 8.81 3.43
CA MET A 12 10.50 7.40 3.05
C MET A 12 11.26 6.62 4.12
N PHE A 13 10.62 6.26 5.24
CA PHE A 13 11.28 5.50 6.31
C PHE A 13 11.88 4.20 5.80
N SER A 14 11.14 3.47 4.96
CA SER A 14 11.62 2.24 4.30
C SER A 14 12.91 2.40 3.52
N TYR A 15 13.21 3.60 3.01
CA TYR A 15 14.46 3.90 2.32
C TYR A 15 15.52 4.49 3.26
N PHE A 16 15.17 5.51 4.03
CA PHE A 16 16.14 6.26 4.83
C PHE A 16 16.70 5.44 5.99
N ILE A 17 15.90 4.59 6.65
CA ILE A 17 16.38 3.81 7.79
C ILE A 17 17.48 2.81 7.37
N PRO A 18 17.26 1.91 6.39
CA PRO A 18 18.34 1.04 5.91
C PRO A 18 19.54 1.82 5.38
N LYS A 19 19.31 2.93 4.66
CA LYS A 19 20.38 3.71 4.05
C LYS A 19 21.28 4.38 5.09
N TRP A 20 20.69 4.96 6.14
CA TRP A 20 21.45 5.71 7.15
C TRP A 20 22.05 4.84 8.24
N PHE A 21 21.32 3.80 8.69
CA PHE A 21 21.79 2.97 9.80
C PHE A 21 22.64 1.78 9.37
N LEU A 22 22.45 1.29 8.14
CA LEU A 22 23.15 0.10 7.64
C LEU A 22 23.98 0.38 6.37
N GLY A 23 23.89 1.59 5.80
CA GLY A 23 24.55 1.92 4.53
C GLY A 23 23.92 1.26 3.30
N ILE A 24 22.79 0.56 3.46
CA ILE A 24 22.16 -0.25 2.41
C ILE A 24 21.15 0.59 1.63
N ASP A 25 21.34 0.73 0.32
CA ASP A 25 20.29 1.23 -0.57
C ASP A 25 19.35 0.09 -0.97
N ILE A 26 18.14 0.08 -0.43
CA ILE A 26 17.17 -0.98 -0.68
C ILE A 26 16.62 -1.01 -2.11
N ARG A 27 16.89 0.02 -2.92
CA ARG A 27 16.49 0.06 -4.33
C ARG A 27 17.49 -0.69 -5.19
N GLU A 28 18.75 -0.73 -4.76
CA GLU A 28 19.80 -1.50 -5.42
C GLU A 28 19.48 -3.00 -5.32
N ASN A 29 19.76 -3.74 -6.39
CA ASN A 29 19.54 -5.20 -6.48
C ASN A 29 18.07 -5.66 -6.37
N THR A 30 17.11 -4.80 -6.72
CA THR A 30 15.68 -5.15 -6.80
C THR A 30 15.13 -4.89 -8.20
N GLU A 31 14.25 -5.77 -8.67
CA GLU A 31 13.69 -5.67 -10.03
C GLU A 31 12.82 -4.43 -10.24
N ASP A 32 12.16 -3.94 -9.17
CA ASP A 32 11.22 -2.82 -9.22
C ASP A 32 11.80 -1.49 -8.70
N GLY A 33 13.01 -1.51 -8.14
CA GLY A 33 13.69 -0.33 -7.59
C GLY A 33 12.89 0.41 -6.51
N ASN A 34 11.91 -0.26 -5.88
CA ASN A 34 10.92 0.42 -5.03
C ASN A 34 11.52 0.73 -3.64
N PRO A 35 11.42 1.98 -3.15
CA PRO A 35 11.90 2.38 -1.82
C PRO A 35 10.94 1.94 -0.68
N GLY A 36 10.34 0.74 -0.78
CA GLY A 36 9.29 0.26 0.12
C GLY A 36 9.74 -0.83 1.09
N SER A 37 8.90 -1.11 2.08
CA SER A 37 9.20 -2.04 3.17
C SER A 37 9.49 -3.47 2.72
N THR A 38 8.86 -3.97 1.64
CA THR A 38 9.18 -5.28 1.08
C THR A 38 10.65 -5.40 0.68
N ASN A 39 11.21 -4.36 0.06
CA ASN A 39 12.61 -4.34 -0.33
C ASN A 39 13.51 -4.09 0.88
N ALA A 40 13.06 -3.32 1.88
CA ALA A 40 13.75 -3.25 3.16
C ALA A 40 13.84 -4.62 3.86
N ILE A 41 12.79 -5.44 3.84
CA ILE A 41 12.82 -6.80 4.38
C ILE A 41 13.85 -7.65 3.63
N LYS A 42 13.84 -7.60 2.29
CA LYS A 42 14.74 -8.39 1.43
C LYS A 42 16.20 -8.00 1.61
N SER A 43 16.51 -6.71 1.66
CA SER A 43 17.89 -6.21 1.63
C SER A 43 18.48 -5.92 3.02
N ALA A 44 17.66 -5.54 3.99
CA ALA A 44 18.10 -5.12 5.33
C ALA A 44 17.57 -6.02 6.46
N GLY A 45 16.85 -7.09 6.13
CA GLY A 45 16.34 -8.07 7.08
C GLY A 45 14.94 -7.76 7.63
N VAL A 46 14.30 -8.81 8.17
CA VAL A 46 12.88 -8.77 8.57
C VAL A 46 12.59 -7.74 9.65
N HIS A 47 13.46 -7.60 10.66
CA HIS A 47 13.23 -6.68 11.78
C HIS A 47 13.23 -5.22 11.33
N ILE A 48 14.21 -4.85 10.49
CA ILE A 48 14.31 -3.50 9.94
C ILE A 48 13.15 -3.23 9.00
N GLY A 49 12.83 -4.17 8.11
CA GLY A 49 11.72 -4.01 7.18
C GLY A 49 10.35 -3.89 7.87
N LEU A 50 10.12 -4.63 8.97
CA LEU A 50 8.91 -4.50 9.79
C LEU A 50 8.84 -3.16 10.53
N LEU A 51 9.96 -2.69 11.09
CA LEU A 51 10.03 -1.35 11.69
C LEU A 51 9.70 -0.26 10.66
N CYS A 52 10.30 -0.33 9.48
CA CYS A 52 10.02 0.57 8.37
C CYS A 52 8.55 0.56 7.96
N MET A 53 7.96 -0.63 7.83
CA MET A 53 6.53 -0.79 7.52
C MET A 53 5.66 -0.14 8.60
N PHE A 54 5.96 -0.37 9.87
CA PHE A 54 5.24 0.20 10.99
C PHE A 54 5.29 1.74 10.97
N LEU A 55 6.45 2.33 10.74
CA LEU A 55 6.60 3.79 10.63
C LEU A 55 5.90 4.38 9.40
N ASP A 56 5.93 3.66 8.26
CA ASP A 56 5.19 4.05 7.06
C ASP A 56 3.67 3.98 7.25
N ILE A 57 3.16 3.08 8.11
CA ILE A 57 1.76 3.05 8.51
C ILE A 57 1.46 4.24 9.44
N LEU A 58 2.27 4.44 10.49
CA LEU A 58 2.05 5.48 11.49
C LEU A 58 2.01 6.88 10.90
N LYS A 59 2.91 7.20 9.96
CA LYS A 59 2.96 8.53 9.35
C LYS A 59 1.69 8.89 8.56
N ALA A 60 0.94 7.89 8.10
CA ALA A 60 -0.36 8.08 7.47
C ALA A 60 -1.49 8.10 8.52
N PHE A 61 -1.45 7.18 9.49
CA PHE A 61 -2.43 7.09 10.56
C PHE A 61 -2.56 8.38 11.38
N ILE A 62 -1.44 8.91 11.90
CA ILE A 62 -1.42 10.02 12.85
C ILE A 62 -2.16 11.27 12.34
N PRO A 63 -1.86 11.84 11.14
CA PRO A 63 -2.52 13.06 10.69
C PRO A 63 -4.03 12.87 10.48
N ILE A 64 -4.47 11.68 10.08
CA ILE A 64 -5.89 11.37 9.87
C ILE A 64 -6.61 11.19 11.20
N TYR A 65 -6.02 10.42 12.12
CA TYR A 65 -6.54 10.21 13.45
C TYR A 65 -6.71 11.53 14.21
N ILE A 66 -5.71 12.43 14.15
CA ILE A 66 -5.78 13.76 14.75
C ILE A 66 -6.89 14.60 14.11
N SER A 67 -7.01 14.54 12.77
CA SER A 67 -8.01 15.31 12.04
C SER A 67 -9.44 14.95 12.45
N ILE A 68 -9.71 13.66 12.63
CA ILE A 68 -11.05 13.17 13.00
C ILE A 68 -11.33 13.43 14.48
N ASN A 69 -10.43 13.02 15.37
CA ASN A 69 -10.74 12.94 16.81
C ASN A 69 -10.47 14.24 17.58
N TYR A 70 -9.61 15.14 17.07
CA TYR A 70 -9.22 16.35 17.79
C TYR A 70 -9.55 17.63 17.04
N LEU A 71 -9.61 17.58 15.70
CA LEU A 71 -9.92 18.75 14.88
C LEU A 71 -11.35 18.72 14.31
N ASN A 72 -12.10 17.64 14.54
CA ASN A 72 -13.46 17.47 14.06
C ASN A 72 -13.62 17.70 12.55
N ILE A 73 -12.59 17.37 11.75
CA ILE A 73 -12.66 17.44 10.29
C ILE A 73 -13.54 16.30 9.80
N SER A 74 -14.58 16.63 9.03
CA SER A 74 -15.58 15.68 8.55
C SER A 74 -16.05 15.99 7.12
N GLY A 75 -16.85 15.10 6.54
CA GLY A 75 -17.39 15.25 5.20
C GLY A 75 -16.31 15.34 4.13
N LEU A 76 -16.58 16.08 3.05
CA LEU A 76 -15.68 16.18 1.90
C LEU A 76 -14.31 16.80 2.23
N TYR A 77 -14.20 17.58 3.31
CA TYR A 77 -12.91 18.13 3.75
C TYR A 77 -11.94 17.05 4.25
N LEU A 78 -12.45 15.89 4.66
CA LEU A 78 -11.65 14.77 5.11
C LEU A 78 -11.00 13.99 3.94
N VAL A 79 -11.55 14.09 2.72
CA VAL A 79 -11.03 13.42 1.52
C VAL A 79 -9.54 13.71 1.27
N PRO A 80 -9.11 14.99 1.12
CA PRO A 80 -7.71 15.31 0.88
C PRO A 80 -6.83 14.95 2.09
N VAL A 81 -7.36 14.98 3.31
CA VAL A 81 -6.63 14.58 4.52
C VAL A 81 -6.28 13.09 4.50
N ILE A 82 -7.25 12.23 4.13
CA ILE A 82 -7.07 10.78 4.05
C ILE A 82 -6.11 10.39 2.93
N ALA A 83 -6.23 11.04 1.76
CA ALA A 83 -5.44 10.70 0.58
C ALA A 83 -4.01 11.26 0.62
N ALA A 84 -3.78 12.39 1.30
CA ALA A 84 -2.51 13.11 1.27
C ALA A 84 -1.28 12.28 1.67
N PRO A 85 -1.29 11.46 2.75
CA PRO A 85 -0.11 10.66 3.10
C PRO A 85 0.30 9.65 2.03
N SER A 86 -0.67 9.03 1.35
CA SER A 86 -0.39 8.10 0.25
C SER A 86 0.09 8.83 -1.00
N ALA A 87 -0.48 10.01 -1.31
CA ALA A 87 0.04 10.88 -2.37
C ALA A 87 1.49 11.31 -2.08
N GLY A 88 1.76 11.75 -0.85
CA GLY A 88 3.09 12.13 -0.39
C GLY A 88 4.09 10.99 -0.47
N HIS A 89 3.70 9.77 -0.11
CA HIS A 89 4.55 8.58 -0.22
C HIS A 89 4.83 8.22 -1.70
N ALA A 90 3.81 8.28 -2.55
CA ALA A 90 3.93 7.96 -3.97
C ALA A 90 4.77 8.96 -4.77
N PHE A 91 4.63 10.25 -4.41
CA PHE A 91 5.20 11.40 -5.10
C PHE A 91 6.09 12.23 -4.17
N SER A 92 6.92 11.55 -3.37
CA SER A 92 7.76 12.21 -2.37
C SER A 92 8.71 13.24 -3.00
N PRO A 93 8.64 14.54 -2.61
CA PRO A 93 9.60 15.55 -3.05
C PRO A 93 11.04 15.22 -2.63
N PHE A 94 11.21 14.54 -1.49
CA PHE A 94 12.52 14.11 -0.98
C PHE A 94 13.19 13.03 -1.86
N MET A 95 12.44 12.43 -2.78
CA MET A 95 12.93 11.45 -3.75
C MET A 95 12.77 11.96 -5.20
N GLY A 96 12.73 13.27 -5.42
CA GLY A 96 12.54 13.85 -6.76
C GLY A 96 11.22 13.39 -7.41
N PHE A 97 10.15 13.29 -6.60
CA PHE A 97 8.83 12.79 -6.98
C PHE A 97 8.79 11.32 -7.44
N LYS A 98 9.85 10.55 -7.15
CA LYS A 98 9.95 9.10 -7.43
C LYS A 98 9.86 8.28 -6.13
N GLY A 99 8.75 8.45 -5.41
CA GLY A 99 8.46 7.72 -4.17
C GLY A 99 8.02 6.26 -4.37
N GLY A 100 7.55 5.62 -3.30
CA GLY A 100 7.19 4.20 -3.28
C GLY A 100 5.77 3.87 -3.77
N LYS A 101 5.40 2.58 -3.74
CA LYS A 101 4.06 2.10 -4.14
C LYS A 101 2.91 2.49 -3.20
N ALA A 102 3.18 3.06 -2.02
CA ALA A 102 2.18 3.59 -1.08
C ALA A 102 1.19 2.56 -0.48
N VAL A 103 1.54 1.27 -0.48
CA VAL A 103 0.71 0.21 0.12
C VAL A 103 0.65 0.35 1.66
N SER A 104 1.78 0.55 2.32
CA SER A 104 1.83 0.72 3.79
C SER A 104 1.10 1.98 4.25
N THR A 105 1.17 3.09 3.49
CA THR A 105 0.42 4.31 3.80
C THR A 105 -1.06 4.17 3.54
N LEU A 106 -1.49 3.38 2.54
CA LEU A 106 -2.90 3.03 2.36
C LEU A 106 -3.44 2.36 3.64
N TYR A 107 -2.71 1.41 4.23
CA TYR A 107 -3.12 0.80 5.49
C TYR A 107 -3.19 1.79 6.64
N GLY A 108 -2.19 2.67 6.78
CA GLY A 108 -2.22 3.73 7.78
C GLY A 108 -3.42 4.66 7.60
N SER A 109 -3.77 5.01 6.36
CA SER A 109 -4.95 5.82 6.06
C SER A 109 -6.25 5.14 6.47
N LEU A 110 -6.38 3.85 6.22
CA LEU A 110 -7.56 3.06 6.61
C LEU A 110 -7.66 2.88 8.13
N LEU A 111 -6.53 2.67 8.82
CA LEU A 111 -6.50 2.64 10.28
C LEU A 111 -6.91 3.99 10.88
N GLY A 112 -6.51 5.09 10.24
CA GLY A 112 -6.84 6.44 10.70
C GLY A 112 -8.35 6.72 10.71
N ILE A 113 -9.10 6.12 9.78
CA ILE A 113 -10.55 6.28 9.66
C ILE A 113 -11.36 5.24 10.44
N LEU A 114 -10.73 4.33 11.20
CA LEU A 114 -11.40 3.22 11.88
C LEU A 114 -12.53 3.67 12.83
N GLY A 115 -12.41 4.86 13.42
CA GLY A 115 -13.44 5.43 14.31
C GLY A 115 -14.74 5.81 13.60
N ILE A 116 -14.71 6.01 12.27
CA ILE A 116 -15.86 6.45 11.47
C ILE A 116 -16.27 5.46 10.38
N SER A 117 -15.39 4.53 10.01
CA SER A 117 -15.61 3.57 8.94
C SER A 117 -14.97 2.22 9.25
N ARG A 118 -15.64 1.14 8.83
CA ARG A 118 -15.14 -0.23 8.91
C ARG A 118 -14.38 -0.65 7.64
N ALA A 119 -14.10 0.27 6.72
CA ALA A 119 -13.42 0.00 5.45
C ALA A 119 -12.09 -0.75 5.62
N VAL A 120 -11.35 -0.48 6.69
CA VAL A 120 -10.09 -1.19 6.98
C VAL A 120 -10.26 -2.70 7.07
N PHE A 121 -11.41 -3.19 7.56
CA PHE A 121 -11.65 -4.62 7.70
C PHE A 121 -11.84 -5.31 6.35
N PHE A 122 -12.48 -4.67 5.36
CA PHE A 122 -12.61 -5.23 4.02
C PHE A 122 -11.23 -5.39 3.36
N ILE A 123 -10.39 -4.35 3.47
CA ILE A 123 -9.07 -4.35 2.86
C ILE A 123 -8.14 -5.33 3.57
N ALA A 124 -8.16 -5.36 4.91
CA ALA A 124 -7.38 -6.30 5.71
C ALA A 124 -7.82 -7.75 5.46
N ALA A 125 -9.12 -8.04 5.45
CA ALA A 125 -9.64 -9.39 5.23
C ALA A 125 -9.29 -9.93 3.84
N LEU A 126 -9.45 -9.11 2.80
CA LEU A 126 -9.07 -9.51 1.43
C LEU A 126 -7.56 -9.72 1.30
N MET A 127 -6.75 -8.87 1.92
CA MET A 127 -5.29 -9.06 1.85
C MET A 127 -4.81 -10.27 2.65
N VAL A 128 -5.44 -10.61 3.78
CA VAL A 128 -5.19 -11.88 4.46
C VAL A 128 -5.59 -13.04 3.56
N LEU A 129 -6.81 -13.03 3.00
CA LEU A 129 -7.31 -14.04 2.07
C LEU A 129 -6.34 -14.31 0.90
N PHE A 130 -5.90 -13.27 0.20
CA PHE A 130 -4.97 -13.41 -0.93
C PHE A 130 -3.52 -13.71 -0.50
N LYS A 131 -3.13 -13.44 0.75
CA LYS A 131 -1.78 -13.80 1.22
C LYS A 131 -1.71 -15.23 1.78
N THR A 132 -2.80 -15.76 2.34
CA THR A 132 -2.81 -17.06 3.02
C THR A 132 -3.50 -18.16 2.23
N LEU A 133 -4.56 -17.86 1.47
CA LEU A 133 -5.39 -18.86 0.80
C LEU A 133 -5.19 -18.89 -0.72
N ILE A 134 -4.85 -17.76 -1.35
CA ILE A 134 -4.70 -17.63 -2.82
C ILE A 134 -3.43 -16.85 -3.16
N VAL A 135 -2.28 -17.52 -3.25
CA VAL A 135 -1.00 -16.85 -3.52
C VAL A 135 -0.89 -16.47 -4.99
N ILE A 136 -0.90 -15.16 -5.29
CA ILE A 136 -0.71 -14.63 -6.65
C ILE A 136 0.70 -14.05 -6.76
N LYS A 137 1.50 -14.55 -7.69
CA LYS A 137 2.79 -13.96 -8.07
C LYS A 137 2.67 -13.30 -9.45
N PRO A 138 3.41 -12.22 -9.72
CA PRO A 138 4.25 -11.49 -8.76
C PRO A 138 3.41 -10.66 -7.77
N ASP A 139 3.99 -10.27 -6.62
CA ASP A 139 3.27 -9.58 -5.53
C ASP A 139 2.46 -8.34 -5.98
N SER A 140 2.90 -7.65 -7.03
CA SER A 140 2.17 -6.53 -7.63
C SER A 140 0.79 -6.92 -8.18
N ALA A 141 0.66 -8.10 -8.77
CA ALA A 141 -0.62 -8.60 -9.29
C ALA A 141 -1.59 -8.91 -8.14
N MET A 142 -1.11 -9.58 -7.09
CA MET A 142 -1.88 -9.84 -5.87
C MET A 142 -2.41 -8.54 -5.25
N VAL A 143 -1.52 -7.56 -5.07
CA VAL A 143 -1.88 -6.26 -4.48
C VAL A 143 -2.89 -5.54 -5.37
N THR A 144 -2.73 -5.57 -6.69
CA THR A 144 -3.67 -4.91 -7.61
C THR A 144 -5.06 -5.52 -7.54
N VAL A 145 -5.18 -6.86 -7.61
CA VAL A 145 -6.46 -7.57 -7.49
C VAL A 145 -7.11 -7.32 -6.12
N SER A 146 -6.30 -7.36 -5.06
CA SER A 146 -6.76 -7.08 -3.69
C SER A 146 -7.31 -5.65 -3.58
N LEU A 147 -6.64 -4.66 -4.17
CA LEU A 147 -7.08 -3.26 -4.13
C LEU A 147 -8.35 -3.02 -4.93
N ILE A 148 -8.48 -3.63 -6.12
CA ILE A 148 -9.68 -3.49 -6.95
C ILE A 148 -10.88 -4.10 -6.23
N SER A 149 -10.74 -5.33 -5.72
CA SER A 149 -11.82 -6.01 -4.98
C SER A 149 -12.18 -5.28 -3.68
N ALA A 150 -11.18 -4.81 -2.94
CA ALA A 150 -11.37 -4.00 -1.74
C ALA A 150 -12.09 -2.68 -2.04
N ASN A 151 -11.70 -1.98 -3.11
CA ASN A 151 -12.34 -0.73 -3.50
C ASN A 151 -13.80 -0.96 -3.90
N ALA A 152 -14.08 -2.04 -4.65
CA ALA A 152 -15.45 -2.40 -5.00
C ALA A 152 -16.31 -2.68 -3.74
N ALA A 153 -15.76 -3.41 -2.77
CA ALA A 153 -16.43 -3.65 -1.49
C ALA A 153 -16.69 -2.35 -0.72
N VAL A 154 -15.72 -1.43 -0.65
CA VAL A 154 -15.90 -0.11 -0.02
C VAL A 154 -16.97 0.70 -0.74
N LEU A 155 -16.95 0.75 -2.08
CA LEU A 155 -17.96 1.47 -2.85
C LEU A 155 -19.39 0.93 -2.60
N TYR A 156 -19.52 -0.38 -2.39
CA TYR A 156 -20.79 -1.04 -2.15
C TYR A 156 -21.28 -0.90 -0.70
N TYR A 157 -20.45 -1.23 0.29
CA TYR A 157 -20.86 -1.35 1.70
C TYR A 157 -20.69 -0.08 2.54
N GLU A 158 -19.75 0.81 2.18
CA GLU A 158 -19.50 2.00 3.00
C GLU A 158 -20.65 3.02 2.82
N PRO A 159 -21.19 3.62 3.88
CA PRO A 159 -22.19 4.69 3.73
C PRO A 159 -21.57 6.07 3.46
N LEU A 160 -20.35 6.33 3.95
CA LEU A 160 -19.71 7.65 3.89
C LEU A 160 -19.09 7.94 2.52
N TYR A 161 -19.57 8.98 1.83
CA TYR A 161 -19.09 9.36 0.50
C TYR A 161 -17.63 9.82 0.53
N GLU A 162 -17.22 10.55 1.56
CA GLU A 162 -15.85 11.00 1.75
C GLU A 162 -14.87 9.83 1.85
N VAL A 163 -15.27 8.74 2.51
CA VAL A 163 -14.45 7.52 2.61
C VAL A 163 -14.35 6.84 1.26
N LYS A 164 -15.47 6.68 0.54
CA LYS A 164 -15.48 6.10 -0.82
C LYS A 164 -14.54 6.83 -1.76
N ILE A 165 -14.65 8.16 -1.79
CA ILE A 165 -13.84 9.00 -2.68
C ILE A 165 -12.37 8.89 -2.27
N ALA A 166 -12.06 9.03 -0.98
CA ALA A 166 -10.68 8.98 -0.50
C ALA A 166 -10.01 7.62 -0.77
N VAL A 167 -10.69 6.52 -0.45
CA VAL A 167 -10.16 5.16 -0.71
C VAL A 167 -9.98 4.93 -2.20
N THR A 168 -10.93 5.36 -3.04
CA THR A 168 -10.79 5.26 -4.50
C THR A 168 -9.57 6.04 -4.99
N LEU A 169 -9.35 7.27 -4.51
CA LEU A 169 -8.17 8.06 -4.86
C LEU A 169 -6.86 7.36 -4.45
N ILE A 170 -6.79 6.79 -3.25
CA ILE A 170 -5.61 6.06 -2.80
C ILE A 170 -5.39 4.81 -3.66
N CYS A 171 -6.44 4.03 -3.93
CA CYS A 171 -6.38 2.85 -4.80
C CYS A 171 -5.87 3.21 -6.20
N LEU A 172 -6.30 4.35 -6.77
CA LEU A 172 -5.80 4.85 -8.04
C LEU A 172 -4.31 5.24 -7.96
N ILE A 173 -3.89 5.93 -6.91
CA ILE A 173 -2.48 6.29 -6.68
C ILE A 173 -1.61 5.03 -6.60
N VAL A 174 -2.01 4.06 -5.77
CA VAL A 174 -1.26 2.81 -5.58
C VAL A 174 -1.23 2.00 -6.88
N SER A 175 -2.36 1.86 -7.56
CA SER A 175 -2.44 1.15 -8.85
C SER A 175 -1.55 1.81 -9.90
N TYR A 176 -1.57 3.15 -10.02
CA TYR A 176 -0.67 3.89 -10.91
C TYR A 176 0.80 3.58 -10.61
N LYS A 177 1.20 3.58 -9.34
CA LYS A 177 2.58 3.30 -8.93
C LYS A 177 2.99 1.86 -9.20
N ILE A 178 2.07 0.91 -9.02
CA ILE A 178 2.30 -0.50 -9.36
C ILE A 178 2.47 -0.67 -10.87
N LEU A 179 1.59 -0.08 -11.68
CA LEU A 179 1.62 -0.17 -13.14
C LEU A 179 2.86 0.50 -13.75
N LYS A 180 3.36 1.58 -13.12
CA LYS A 180 4.58 2.27 -13.58
C LYS A 180 5.85 1.46 -13.35
N ASN A 181 5.91 0.71 -12.25
CA ASN A 181 7.05 -0.13 -11.87
C ASN A 181 6.55 -1.54 -11.47
N PRO A 182 6.06 -2.32 -12.44
CA PRO A 182 5.54 -3.65 -12.16
C PRO A 182 6.68 -4.58 -11.75
N ASN A 183 6.41 -5.50 -10.84
CA ASN A 183 7.34 -6.61 -10.62
C ASN A 183 7.30 -7.50 -11.87
N LYS A 184 8.46 -7.96 -12.34
CA LYS A 184 8.54 -8.80 -13.53
C LYS A 184 8.24 -10.27 -13.17
N GLY A 185 7.86 -11.06 -14.17
CA GLY A 185 7.59 -12.49 -14.05
C GLY A 185 6.17 -12.89 -14.42
N ASP A 186 5.99 -14.19 -14.65
CA ASP A 186 4.71 -14.79 -15.02
C ASP A 186 3.67 -14.66 -13.90
N ILE A 187 2.40 -14.53 -14.29
CA ILE A 187 1.32 -14.55 -13.32
C ILE A 187 1.11 -16.00 -12.88
N VAL A 188 1.37 -16.28 -11.61
CA VAL A 188 1.15 -17.60 -11.01
C VAL A 188 0.11 -17.49 -9.91
N VAL A 189 -1.02 -18.16 -10.08
CA VAL A 189 -2.09 -18.27 -9.08
C VAL A 189 -1.97 -19.63 -8.41
N SER A 190 -1.71 -19.66 -7.11
CA SER A 190 -1.56 -20.88 -6.34
C SER A 190 -2.68 -20.99 -5.30
N ILE A 191 -3.41 -22.09 -5.33
CA ILE A 191 -4.51 -22.42 -4.41
C ILE A 191 -4.17 -23.79 -3.83
N TRP A 192 -3.64 -23.82 -2.60
CA TRP A 192 -3.15 -25.04 -1.97
C TRP A 192 -2.10 -25.75 -2.85
N ASN A 193 -2.43 -26.91 -3.38
CA ASN A 193 -1.58 -27.75 -4.23
C ASN A 193 -1.74 -27.47 -5.73
N LEU A 194 -2.68 -26.60 -6.10
CA LEU A 194 -2.97 -26.23 -7.48
C LEU A 194 -2.20 -24.97 -7.86
N HIS A 195 -1.40 -25.04 -8.92
CA HIS A 195 -0.69 -23.91 -9.50
C HIS A 195 -1.17 -23.67 -10.93
N ILE A 196 -1.69 -22.47 -11.19
CA ILE A 196 -2.09 -22.00 -12.52
C ILE A 196 -1.10 -20.92 -12.95
N ILE A 197 -0.36 -21.18 -14.03
CA ILE A 197 0.68 -20.30 -14.57
C ILE A 197 0.19 -19.72 -15.89
N PHE A 198 0.22 -18.39 -16.00
CA PHE A 198 -0.09 -17.63 -17.21
C PHE A 198 1.21 -17.09 -17.80
N ASP A 199 1.64 -17.67 -18.92
CA ASP A 199 2.93 -17.45 -19.59
C ASP A 199 2.67 -17.19 -21.09
N GLU A 200 2.88 -15.95 -21.54
CA GLU A 200 2.77 -15.49 -22.95
C GLU A 200 1.58 -16.08 -23.74
N GLY A 201 0.38 -16.02 -23.16
CA GLY A 201 -0.87 -16.48 -23.81
C GLY A 201 -1.15 -17.97 -23.66
N LYS A 202 -0.33 -18.72 -22.93
CA LYS A 202 -0.56 -20.12 -22.55
C LYS A 202 -0.92 -20.23 -21.07
N VAL A 203 -1.93 -21.04 -20.77
CA VAL A 203 -2.30 -21.41 -19.40
C VAL A 203 -1.76 -22.80 -19.11
N LYS A 204 -0.90 -22.92 -18.09
CA LYS A 204 -0.37 -24.21 -17.63
C LYS A 204 -0.92 -24.48 -16.23
N VAL A 205 -1.48 -25.67 -16.02
CA VAL A 205 -1.98 -26.11 -14.72
C VAL A 205 -1.07 -27.22 -14.18
N ARG A 206 -0.61 -27.09 -12.94
CA ARG A 206 0.19 -28.09 -12.22
C ARG A 206 -0.46 -28.42 -10.88
N HIS A 207 -0.53 -29.70 -10.56
CA HIS A 207 -0.83 -30.20 -9.22
C HIS A 207 0.47 -30.71 -8.58
N ILE A 208 0.71 -30.36 -7.31
CA ILE A 208 1.82 -30.88 -6.50
C ILE A 208 1.27 -31.74 -5.36
#